data_AF-A0AAW9BES1-F1
#
_entry.id   AF-A0AAW9BES1-F1
#
_cell.length_a   1.000
_cell.length_b   1.000
_cell.length_c   1.000
_cell.angle_alpha   90.00
_cell.angle_beta   90.00
_cell.angle_gamma   90.00
#
_symmetry.space_group_name_H-M   'P 1'
#
loop_
_entity.id
_entity.type
_entity.pdbx_description
1 polymer ?
#
loop_
_entity_poly.entity_id
_entity_poly.type
_entity_poly.pdbx_seq_one_letter_code
_entity_poly.pdbx_strand_id
1 'polypeptide(L)'
;MNQKFFLKLLPVPFLLAGCQSTQSQLQPIPENVLSNLSTQWAVVEACFHSDAYSLEQSVNYREAINYSFSTWLVDQSDIDQSVNEARVALSEYQSQNDGLGTTCKDWHLPLESGLREVNNHKNQVAIDQQRAHEIHKANASKPVTYSTPASTSTSNVVHCYKLEDVSLNKNIQTFNGMICPIGWLKYYGY
;
A
#
# COMPACT_ATOMS: atom_id res chain seq x y z
N MET A 1 2.79 5.47 34.66
CA MET A 1 4.09 6.13 34.88
C MET A 1 4.15 7.28 33.90
N ASN A 2 3.93 8.51 34.38
CA ASN A 2 3.77 9.70 33.54
C ASN A 2 5.12 10.10 32.94
N GLN A 3 5.32 9.83 31.65
CA GLN A 3 6.41 10.44 30.90
C GLN A 3 6.00 11.88 30.62
N LYS A 4 6.56 12.80 31.42
CA LYS A 4 6.41 14.24 31.24
C LYS A 4 6.75 14.61 29.80
N PHE A 5 5.89 15.38 29.15
CA PHE A 5 6.20 16.11 27.92
C PHE A 5 7.49 16.90 28.15
N PHE A 6 8.62 16.35 27.69
CA PHE A 6 9.88 17.07 27.71
C PHE A 6 9.89 17.94 26.46
N LEU A 7 9.53 19.22 26.64
CA LEU A 7 9.82 20.34 25.73
C LEU A 7 11.33 20.60 25.59
N LYS A 8 12.15 19.54 25.50
CA LYS A 8 13.42 19.63 24.78
C LYS A 8 13.06 19.47 23.31
N LEU A 9 12.56 20.57 22.74
CA LEU A 9 12.33 20.77 21.32
C LEU A 9 13.62 20.45 20.56
N LEU A 10 13.75 19.20 20.14
CA LEU A 10 14.50 18.90 18.94
C LEU A 10 13.45 18.83 17.83
N PRO A 11 13.52 19.68 16.81
CA PRO A 11 12.64 19.58 15.65
C PRO A 11 12.94 18.25 14.96
N VAL A 12 12.11 17.26 15.24
CA VAL A 12 12.18 15.97 14.55
C VAL A 12 11.35 16.11 13.27
N PRO A 13 11.94 15.93 12.08
CA PRO A 13 11.20 15.95 10.82
C PRO A 13 10.05 14.94 10.83
N PHE A 14 9.09 15.12 9.94
CA PHE A 14 7.92 14.26 9.87
C PHE A 14 8.35 12.81 9.72
N LEU A 15 8.11 12.02 10.78
CA LEU A 15 8.15 10.57 10.68
C LEU A 15 6.83 10.15 10.02
N LEU A 16 6.73 10.38 8.72
CA LEU A 16 5.79 9.64 7.88
C LEU A 16 6.11 8.15 8.06
N ALA A 17 5.10 7.29 8.02
CA ALA A 17 5.28 5.86 7.83
C ALA A 17 5.89 5.64 6.42
N GLY A 18 7.17 5.98 6.26
CA GLY A 18 7.93 5.71 5.06
C GLY A 18 8.07 4.21 4.90
N CYS A 19 7.72 3.71 3.71
CA CYS A 19 7.96 2.36 3.20
C CYS A 19 6.92 1.26 3.52
N GLN A 20 5.61 1.52 3.39
CA GLN A 20 4.66 0.42 3.22
C GLN A 20 3.78 0.61 1.99
N SER A 21 4.42 0.58 0.83
CA SER A 21 3.74 0.37 -0.46
C SER A 21 3.08 -1.02 -0.58
N THR A 22 3.09 -1.83 0.48
CA THR A 22 2.59 -3.23 0.48
C THR A 22 1.89 -3.70 1.75
N GLN A 23 1.77 -2.90 2.83
CA GLN A 23 0.90 -3.33 3.95
C GLN A 23 -0.53 -2.91 3.67
N SER A 24 -1.41 -3.91 3.54
CA SER A 24 -2.86 -3.75 3.40
C SER A 24 -3.53 -3.19 4.65
N GLN A 25 -2.79 -2.93 5.73
CA GLN A 25 -3.32 -2.53 7.03
C GLN A 25 -2.40 -1.48 7.68
N LEU A 26 -3.01 -0.39 8.13
CA LEU A 26 -2.32 0.69 8.85
C LEU A 26 -1.75 0.17 10.17
N GLN A 27 -0.55 0.62 10.52
CA GLN A 27 0.05 0.32 11.81
C GLN A 27 -0.43 1.30 12.88
N PRO A 28 -0.55 0.88 14.15
CA PRO A 28 -0.81 1.80 15.26
C PRO A 28 0.22 2.93 15.29
N ILE A 29 -0.22 4.15 15.57
CA ILE A 29 0.69 5.28 15.69
C ILE A 29 1.63 5.10 16.90
N PRO A 30 2.96 5.23 16.73
CA PRO A 30 3.87 5.27 17.88
C PRO A 30 3.61 6.52 18.74
N GLU A 31 3.68 6.40 20.06
CA GLU A 31 3.40 7.50 21.00
C GLU A 31 4.26 8.75 20.71
N ASN A 32 5.53 8.57 20.35
CA ASN A 32 6.43 9.67 20.01
C ASN A 32 6.01 10.40 18.72
N VAL A 33 5.40 9.69 17.77
CA VAL A 33 4.89 10.27 16.52
C VAL A 33 3.60 11.03 16.79
N LEU A 34 2.67 10.42 17.55
CA LEU A 34 1.42 11.08 17.98
C LEU A 34 1.72 12.37 18.76
N SER A 35 2.61 12.31 19.73
CA SER A 35 3.02 13.47 20.53
C SER A 35 3.67 14.57 19.68
N ASN A 36 4.54 14.21 18.72
CA ASN A 36 5.20 15.17 17.84
C ASN A 36 4.20 15.87 16.90
N LEU A 37 3.33 15.11 16.22
CA LEU A 37 2.32 15.67 15.32
C LEU A 37 1.31 16.54 16.08
N SER A 38 0.92 16.12 17.28
CA SER A 38 0.03 16.90 18.15
C SER A 38 0.68 18.20 18.64
N THR A 39 1.98 18.16 18.94
CA THR A 39 2.76 19.36 19.28
C THR A 39 2.84 20.32 18.11
N GLN A 40 3.12 19.82 16.90
CA GLN A 40 3.13 20.65 15.69
C GLN A 40 1.77 21.30 15.46
N TRP A 41 0.67 20.57 15.66
CA TRP A 41 -0.68 21.12 15.54
C TRP A 41 -0.88 22.30 16.50
N ALA A 42 -0.58 22.10 17.78
CA ALA A 42 -0.72 23.14 18.81
C ALA A 42 0.16 24.37 18.50
N VAL A 43 1.38 24.17 18.01
CA VAL A 43 2.29 25.26 17.60
C VAL A 43 1.71 26.03 16.42
N VAL A 44 1.21 25.36 15.39
CA VAL A 44 0.62 26.01 14.21
C VAL A 44 -0.58 26.87 14.60
N GLU A 45 -1.46 26.37 15.47
CA GLU A 45 -2.59 27.14 15.99
C GLU A 45 -2.12 28.37 16.77
N ALA A 46 -1.17 28.20 17.69
CA ALA A 46 -0.67 29.29 18.51
C ALA A 46 0.03 30.37 17.69
N CYS A 47 0.88 29.99 16.74
CA CYS A 47 1.60 30.90 15.85
C CYS A 47 0.69 31.60 14.84
N PHE A 48 -0.42 30.97 14.44
CA PHE A 48 -1.45 31.65 13.66
C PHE A 48 -2.21 32.69 14.49
N HIS A 49 -2.62 32.34 15.72
CA HIS A 49 -3.30 33.28 16.61
C HIS A 49 -2.43 34.45 17.08
N SER A 50 -1.10 34.32 17.00
CA SER A 50 -0.16 35.41 17.28
C SER A 50 0.27 36.19 16.04
N ASP A 51 -0.43 36.02 14.90
CA ASP A 51 -0.12 36.63 13.61
C ASP A 51 1.29 36.33 13.05
N ALA A 52 1.96 35.29 13.55
CA ALA A 52 3.29 34.89 13.09
C ALA A 52 3.23 34.06 11.80
N TYR A 53 2.15 33.30 11.60
CA TYR A 53 1.87 32.56 10.37
C TYR A 53 0.65 33.15 9.65
N SER A 54 0.70 33.18 8.32
CA SER A 54 -0.46 33.55 7.52
C SER A 54 -1.55 32.47 7.59
N LEU A 55 -2.77 32.84 7.19
CA LEU A 55 -3.86 31.87 7.04
C LEU A 55 -3.47 30.71 6.11
N GLU A 56 -2.86 31.03 4.97
CA GLU A 56 -2.41 30.05 3.98
C GLU A 56 -1.39 29.07 4.58
N GLN A 57 -0.37 29.58 5.29
CA GLN A 57 0.61 28.75 5.98
C GLN A 57 -0.04 27.85 7.02
N SER A 58 -0.91 28.41 7.85
CA SER A 58 -1.62 27.67 8.90
C SER A 58 -2.50 26.54 8.34
N VAL A 59 -3.19 26.79 7.23
CA VAL A 59 -4.02 25.77 6.55
C VAL A 59 -3.12 24.68 5.96
N ASN A 60 -2.09 25.05 5.19
CA ASN A 60 -1.19 24.10 4.55
C ASN A 60 -0.48 23.19 5.56
N TYR A 61 0.00 23.74 6.68
CA TYR A 61 0.63 22.94 7.74
C TYR A 61 -0.37 22.00 8.41
N ARG A 62 -1.58 22.48 8.75
CA ARG A 62 -2.60 21.62 9.37
C ARG A 62 -3.06 20.50 8.44
N GLU A 63 -3.20 20.77 7.14
CA GLU A 63 -3.49 19.73 6.16
C GLU A 63 -2.37 18.69 6.06
N ALA A 64 -1.11 19.11 6.11
CA ALA A 64 0.04 18.21 6.11
C ALA A 64 0.11 17.34 7.38
N ILE A 65 -0.15 17.93 8.55
CA ILE A 65 -0.23 17.21 9.82
C ILE A 65 -1.38 16.22 9.81
N ASN A 66 -2.57 16.65 9.37
CA ASN A 66 -3.75 15.79 9.28
C ASN A 66 -3.53 14.61 8.33
N TYR A 67 -2.93 14.87 7.17
CA TYR A 67 -2.54 13.81 6.25
C TYR A 67 -1.57 12.83 6.92
N SER A 68 -0.60 13.32 7.69
CA SER A 68 0.34 12.46 8.41
C SER A 68 -0.35 11.58 9.45
N PHE A 69 -1.32 12.10 10.21
CA PHE A 69 -2.16 11.27 11.09
C PHE A 69 -2.89 10.16 10.32
N SER A 70 -3.43 10.48 9.13
CA SER A 70 -4.18 9.51 8.31
C SER A 70 -3.33 8.35 7.77
N THR A 71 -1.99 8.46 7.85
CA THR A 71 -1.07 7.36 7.50
C THR A 71 -0.90 6.32 8.61
N TRP A 72 -1.54 6.52 9.76
CA TRP A 72 -1.49 5.63 10.92
C TRP A 72 -2.89 5.17 11.35
N LEU A 73 -2.94 4.06 12.08
CA LEU A 73 -4.13 3.64 12.80
C LEU A 73 -4.17 4.36 14.15
N VAL A 74 -5.06 5.35 14.27
CA VAL A 74 -5.27 6.14 15.48
C VAL A 74 -6.70 6.68 15.50
N ASP A 75 -7.32 6.69 16.68
CA ASP A 75 -8.68 7.23 16.85
C ASP A 75 -8.65 8.76 17.02
N GLN A 76 -9.70 9.43 16.52
CA GLN A 76 -9.79 10.89 16.62
C GLN A 76 -9.77 11.37 18.08
N SER A 77 -10.35 10.60 19.01
CA SER A 77 -10.33 10.93 20.44
C SER A 77 -8.91 11.00 21.01
N ASP A 78 -8.02 10.12 20.53
CA ASP A 78 -6.63 10.06 21.00
C ASP A 78 -5.82 11.22 20.43
N ILE A 79 -6.08 11.59 19.17
CA ILE A 79 -5.54 12.81 18.56
C ILE A 79 -5.99 14.03 19.35
N ASP A 80 -7.31 14.17 19.57
CA ASP A 80 -7.87 15.33 20.26
C ASP A 80 -7.33 15.45 21.69
N GLN A 81 -7.20 14.33 22.40
CA GLN A 81 -6.58 14.30 23.71
C GLN A 81 -5.11 14.77 23.65
N SER A 82 -4.29 14.18 22.76
CA SER A 82 -2.88 14.50 22.66
C SER A 82 -2.63 15.95 22.22
N VAL A 83 -3.46 16.48 21.30
CA VAL A 83 -3.42 17.89 20.89
C VAL A 83 -3.79 18.81 22.07
N ASN A 84 -4.80 18.46 22.86
CA ASN A 84 -5.14 19.25 24.05
C ASN A 84 -4.03 19.24 25.10
N GLU A 85 -3.39 18.10 25.34
CA GLU A 85 -2.21 18.02 26.21
C GLU A 85 -1.06 18.91 25.70
N ALA A 86 -0.80 18.89 24.39
CA ALA A 86 0.19 19.75 23.76
C ALA A 86 -0.16 21.24 23.86
N ARG A 87 -1.44 21.61 23.69
CA ARG A 87 -1.92 22.99 23.88
C ARG A 87 -1.65 23.49 25.30
N VAL A 88 -2.01 22.68 26.31
CA VAL A 88 -1.76 23.02 27.73
C VAL A 88 -0.26 23.21 27.98
N ALA A 89 0.57 22.27 27.53
CA ALA A 89 2.02 22.35 27.68
C ALA A 89 2.61 23.60 26.99
N LEU A 90 2.09 23.97 25.81
CA LEU A 90 2.52 25.18 25.10
C LEU A 90 2.09 26.45 25.83
N SER A 91 0.87 26.51 26.37
CA SER A 91 0.41 27.64 27.18
C SER A 91 1.22 27.81 28.46
N GLU A 92 1.56 26.71 29.14
CA GLU A 92 2.47 26.74 30.30
C GLU A 92 3.85 27.28 29.90
N TYR A 93 4.41 26.82 28.79
CA TYR A 93 5.69 27.31 28.27
C TYR A 93 5.64 28.82 27.98
N GLN A 94 4.58 29.29 27.31
CA GLN A 94 4.40 30.72 27.02
C GLN A 94 4.34 31.57 28.28
N SER A 95 3.65 31.10 29.32
CA SER A 95 3.54 31.81 30.60
C SER A 95 4.87 31.96 31.33
N GLN A 96 5.82 31.06 31.07
CA GLN A 96 7.15 31.07 31.70
C GLN A 96 8.21 31.84 30.88
N ASN A 97 7.98 32.03 29.58
CA ASN A 97 8.97 32.58 28.64
C ASN A 97 8.49 33.87 27.96
N ASP A 98 7.48 34.55 28.54
CA ASP A 98 6.89 35.80 28.04
C ASP A 98 6.40 35.73 26.58
N GLY A 99 5.79 34.60 26.20
CA GLY A 99 5.11 34.40 24.92
C GLY A 99 5.73 33.35 24.00
N LEU A 100 5.40 33.43 22.70
CA LEU A 100 5.88 32.50 21.67
C LEU A 100 7.30 32.81 21.15
N GLY A 101 7.96 33.84 21.68
CA GLY A 101 9.38 34.17 21.44
C GLY A 101 9.90 33.84 20.04
N THR A 102 10.93 32.98 19.96
CA THR A 102 11.46 32.43 18.71
C THR A 102 10.77 31.15 18.25
N THR A 103 9.84 30.59 19.03
CA THR A 103 9.19 29.30 18.77
C THR A 103 8.60 29.22 17.36
N CYS A 104 7.82 30.22 16.94
CA CYS A 104 7.23 30.22 15.60
C CYS A 104 8.28 30.25 14.48
N LYS A 105 9.42 30.91 14.71
CA LYS A 105 10.54 30.93 13.77
C LYS A 105 11.26 29.59 13.75
N ASP A 106 11.47 28.98 14.91
CA ASP A 106 12.21 27.72 15.06
C ASP A 106 11.43 26.53 14.46
N TRP A 107 10.10 26.57 14.53
CA TRP A 107 9.23 25.56 13.92
C TRP A 107 8.91 25.78 12.44
N HIS A 108 9.16 26.97 11.90
CA HIS A 108 8.83 27.27 10.51
C HIS A 108 9.55 26.32 9.53
N LEU A 109 10.87 26.15 9.65
CA LEU A 109 11.65 25.29 8.76
C LEU A 109 11.27 23.79 8.85
N PRO A 110 11.09 23.21 10.06
CA PRO A 110 10.56 21.85 10.20
C PRO A 110 9.19 21.65 9.55
N LEU A 111 8.26 22.60 9.73
CA LEU A 111 6.92 22.54 9.15
C LEU A 111 6.97 22.61 7.61
N GLU A 112 7.81 23.49 7.05
CA GLU A 112 8.05 23.56 5.60
C GLU A 112 8.65 22.27 5.04
N SER A 113 9.62 21.66 5.73
CA SER A 113 10.18 20.36 5.33
C SER A 113 9.10 19.29 5.33
N GLY A 114 8.28 19.27 6.38
CA GLY A 114 7.15 18.37 6.53
C GLY A 114 6.11 18.48 5.42
N LEU A 115 5.70 19.70 5.11
CA LEU A 115 4.79 19.97 4.00
C LEU A 115 5.33 19.42 2.67
N ARG A 116 6.62 19.63 2.40
CA ARG A 116 7.29 19.09 1.21
C ARG A 116 7.32 17.56 1.21
N GLU A 117 7.62 16.93 2.35
CA GLU A 117 7.64 15.47 2.50
C GLU A 117 6.25 14.87 2.25
N VAL A 118 5.21 15.47 2.81
CA VAL A 118 3.81 15.09 2.57
C VAL A 118 3.45 15.22 1.09
N ASN A 119 3.79 16.33 0.45
CA ASN A 119 3.50 16.54 -0.97
C ASN A 119 4.23 15.52 -1.86
N ASN A 120 5.49 15.22 -1.54
CA ASN A 120 6.25 14.17 -2.23
C ASN A 120 5.61 12.80 -2.04
N HIS A 121 5.16 12.47 -0.84
CA HIS A 121 4.49 11.20 -0.56
C HIS A 121 3.16 11.09 -1.32
N LYS A 122 2.31 12.13 -1.30
CA LYS A 122 1.06 12.18 -2.08
C LYS A 122 1.32 11.92 -3.58
N ASN A 123 2.36 12.54 -4.14
CA ASN A 123 2.74 12.33 -5.53
C ASN A 123 3.18 10.89 -5.81
N GLN A 124 3.97 10.29 -4.91
CA GLN A 124 4.37 8.89 -5.03
C GLN A 124 3.16 7.94 -4.98
N VAL A 125 2.24 8.16 -4.04
CA VAL A 125 1.00 7.36 -3.93
C VAL A 125 0.18 7.44 -5.21
N ALA A 126 0.04 8.62 -5.81
CA ALA A 126 -0.69 8.79 -7.07
C ALA A 126 0.00 8.02 -8.23
N ILE A 127 1.33 8.08 -8.32
CA ILE A 127 2.11 7.34 -9.32
C ILE A 127 1.95 5.83 -9.14
N ASP A 128 2.02 5.34 -7.90
CA ASP A 128 1.90 3.92 -7.58
C ASP A 128 0.49 3.40 -7.89
N GLN A 129 -0.56 4.17 -7.61
CA GLN A 129 -1.93 3.86 -8.00
C GLN A 129 -2.09 3.77 -9.52
N GLN A 130 -1.50 4.71 -10.26
CA GLN A 130 -1.51 4.68 -11.73
C GLN A 130 -0.79 3.44 -12.27
N ARG A 131 0.38 3.12 -11.71
CA ARG A 131 1.14 1.91 -12.09
C ARG A 131 0.35 0.63 -11.81
N ALA A 132 -0.27 0.54 -10.63
CA ALA A 132 -1.11 -0.61 -10.27
C ALA A 132 -2.28 -0.77 -11.25
N HIS A 133 -2.96 0.32 -11.62
CA HIS A 133 -4.04 0.30 -12.60
C HIS A 133 -3.59 -0.25 -13.96
N GLU A 134 -2.45 0.23 -14.48
CA GLU A 134 -1.90 -0.26 -15.75
C GLU A 134 -1.49 -1.74 -15.68
N ILE A 135 -0.95 -2.21 -14.55
CA ILE A 135 -0.65 -3.63 -14.33
C ILE A 135 -1.93 -4.46 -14.34
N HIS A 136 -2.99 -4.01 -13.66
CA HIS A 136 -4.28 -4.71 -13.65
C HIS A 136 -4.91 -4.76 -15.04
N LYS A 137 -4.86 -3.65 -15.79
CA LYS A 137 -5.33 -3.58 -17.17
C LYS A 137 -4.55 -4.51 -18.10
N ALA A 138 -3.22 -4.54 -17.98
CA ALA A 138 -2.38 -5.46 -18.74
C ALA A 138 -2.65 -6.92 -18.38
N ASN A 139 -2.84 -7.25 -17.09
CA ASN A 139 -3.18 -8.60 -16.65
C ASN A 139 -4.58 -9.05 -17.12
N ALA A 140 -5.57 -8.15 -17.12
CA ALA A 140 -6.90 -8.43 -17.66
C ALA A 140 -6.90 -8.63 -19.19
N SER A 141 -5.92 -8.04 -19.88
CA SER A 141 -5.73 -8.18 -21.33
C SER A 141 -4.86 -9.37 -21.73
N LYS A 142 -4.28 -10.11 -20.76
CA LYS A 142 -3.50 -11.32 -21.07
C LYS A 142 -4.46 -12.40 -21.58
N PRO A 143 -4.17 -13.03 -22.74
CA PRO A 143 -4.98 -14.15 -23.20
C PRO A 143 -4.95 -15.26 -22.16
N VAL A 144 -6.12 -15.80 -21.82
CA VAL A 144 -6.25 -16.96 -20.93
C VAL A 144 -5.58 -18.13 -21.62
N THR A 145 -4.37 -18.47 -21.20
CA THR A 145 -3.72 -19.71 -21.62
C THR A 145 -4.46 -20.85 -20.92
N TYR A 146 -5.46 -21.43 -21.59
CA TYR A 146 -5.91 -22.76 -21.23
C TYR A 146 -4.68 -23.66 -21.32
N SER A 147 -4.20 -24.14 -20.18
CA SER A 147 -3.20 -25.20 -20.14
C SER A 147 -3.86 -26.45 -20.71
N THR A 148 -3.85 -26.61 -22.03
CA THR A 148 -4.03 -27.92 -22.63
C THR A 148 -2.92 -28.82 -22.08
N PRO A 149 -3.25 -29.99 -21.49
CA PRO A 149 -2.24 -30.91 -21.01
C PRO A 149 -1.28 -31.22 -22.14
N ALA A 150 0.02 -31.10 -21.87
CA ALA A 150 1.06 -31.50 -22.78
C ALA A 150 0.99 -33.01 -23.01
N SER A 151 0.31 -33.44 -24.08
CA SER A 151 0.40 -34.80 -24.59
C SER A 151 1.19 -34.77 -25.90
N THR A 152 2.50 -35.04 -25.74
CA THR A 152 3.35 -35.84 -26.63
C THR A 152 3.02 -35.84 -28.12
N SER A 153 3.94 -35.29 -28.90
CA SER A 153 4.14 -35.64 -30.30
C SER A 153 4.22 -37.16 -30.48
N THR A 154 3.28 -37.76 -31.17
CA THR A 154 3.45 -39.04 -31.90
C THR A 154 2.28 -39.13 -32.88
N SER A 155 2.57 -39.51 -34.13
CA SER A 155 1.58 -39.63 -35.20
C SER A 155 0.34 -40.38 -34.74
N ASN A 156 -0.85 -39.79 -34.91
CA ASN A 156 -2.14 -40.41 -34.61
C ASN A 156 -2.36 -41.61 -35.54
N VAL A 157 -1.79 -42.77 -35.22
CA VAL A 157 -2.06 -44.02 -35.91
C VAL A 157 -2.58 -45.05 -34.93
N VAL A 158 -3.62 -45.77 -35.31
CA VAL A 158 -4.27 -46.82 -34.52
C VAL A 158 -4.25 -48.13 -35.30
N HIS A 159 -3.80 -49.21 -34.65
CA HIS A 159 -3.84 -50.55 -35.21
C HIS A 159 -5.16 -51.21 -34.84
N CYS A 160 -5.87 -51.75 -35.82
CA CYS A 160 -7.19 -52.33 -35.65
C CYS A 160 -7.31 -53.69 -36.37
N TYR A 161 -8.19 -54.56 -35.89
CA TYR A 161 -8.58 -55.82 -36.54
C TYR A 161 -10.09 -55.89 -36.76
N LYS A 162 -10.54 -56.59 -37.79
CA LYS A 162 -11.97 -56.66 -38.16
C LYS A 162 -12.73 -57.63 -37.26
N LEU A 163 -13.93 -57.24 -36.80
CA LEU A 163 -14.78 -58.02 -35.90
C LEU A 163 -15.20 -59.40 -36.44
N GLU A 164 -15.17 -59.60 -37.75
CA GLU A 164 -15.63 -60.84 -38.41
C GLU A 164 -14.51 -61.90 -38.58
N ASP A 165 -13.27 -61.57 -38.22
CA ASP A 165 -12.13 -62.47 -38.41
C ASP A 165 -11.88 -63.30 -37.15
N VAL A 166 -12.54 -64.47 -37.06
CA VAL A 166 -12.41 -65.45 -35.96
C VAL A 166 -11.19 -66.37 -36.17
N SER A 167 -10.34 -66.08 -37.16
CA SER A 167 -9.13 -66.85 -37.43
C SER A 167 -8.03 -66.53 -36.40
N LEU A 168 -7.19 -67.53 -36.08
CA LEU A 168 -6.00 -67.35 -35.22
C LEU A 168 -4.97 -66.38 -35.83
N ASN A 169 -5.14 -65.95 -37.07
CA ASN A 169 -4.27 -65.03 -37.78
C ASN A 169 -5.03 -63.72 -38.09
N LYS A 170 -5.21 -62.90 -37.05
CA LYS A 170 -5.98 -61.65 -37.15
C LYS A 170 -5.36 -60.70 -38.17
N ASN A 171 -6.13 -60.27 -39.18
CA ASN A 171 -5.70 -59.25 -40.13
C ASN A 171 -5.64 -57.86 -39.45
N ILE A 172 -4.43 -57.39 -39.13
CA ILE A 172 -4.17 -56.11 -38.47
C ILE A 172 -3.89 -55.02 -39.52
N GLN A 173 -4.67 -53.94 -39.50
CA GLN A 173 -4.46 -52.77 -40.35
C GLN A 173 -4.24 -51.50 -39.52
N THR A 174 -3.44 -50.58 -40.06
CA THR A 174 -3.10 -49.30 -39.42
C THR A 174 -3.93 -48.19 -40.04
N PHE A 175 -4.62 -47.41 -39.22
CA PHE A 175 -5.45 -46.28 -39.64
C PHE A 175 -4.91 -44.97 -39.07
N ASN A 176 -5.03 -43.88 -39.83
CA ASN A 176 -4.73 -42.53 -39.35
C ASN A 176 -5.89 -42.03 -38.48
N GLY A 177 -5.64 -41.87 -37.19
CA GLY A 177 -6.60 -41.45 -36.18
C GLY A 177 -6.36 -42.13 -34.83
N MET A 178 -7.13 -41.73 -33.81
CA MET A 178 -7.08 -42.34 -32.47
C MET A 178 -8.10 -43.48 -32.28
N ILE A 179 -9.02 -43.67 -33.23
CA ILE A 179 -10.18 -44.57 -33.13
C ILE A 179 -10.26 -45.46 -34.37
N CYS A 180 -10.61 -46.73 -34.17
CA CYS A 180 -10.84 -47.68 -35.27
C CYS A 180 -12.15 -47.38 -36.00
N PRO A 181 -12.20 -47.56 -37.34
CA PRO A 181 -13.45 -47.45 -38.09
C PRO A 181 -14.53 -48.43 -37.57
N ILE A 182 -15.80 -48.12 -37.83
CA ILE A 182 -16.93 -48.99 -37.48
C ILE A 182 -16.72 -50.37 -38.11
N GLY A 183 -16.82 -51.43 -37.31
CA GLY A 183 -16.53 -52.81 -37.72
C GLY A 183 -15.11 -53.31 -37.36
N TRP A 184 -14.26 -52.45 -36.79
CA TRP A 184 -12.89 -52.77 -36.39
C TRP A 184 -12.65 -52.49 -34.90
N LEU A 185 -11.90 -53.37 -34.24
CA LEU A 185 -11.51 -53.25 -32.83
C LEU A 185 -10.03 -52.93 -32.70
N LYS A 186 -9.68 -52.16 -31.65
CA LYS A 186 -8.30 -51.78 -31.38
C LYS A 186 -7.47 -53.00 -31.01
N TYR A 187 -6.35 -53.18 -31.70
CA TYR A 187 -5.36 -54.21 -31.41
C TYR A 187 -4.35 -53.68 -30.40
N TYR A 188 -4.21 -54.39 -29.28
CA TYR A 188 -3.17 -54.18 -28.27
C TYR A 188 -2.29 -55.42 -28.35
N GLY A 189 -1.19 -55.36 -29.10
CA GLY A 189 -0.30 -56.50 -29.25
C GLY A 189 0.21 -57.00 -27.90
N TYR A 190 0.02 -58.29 -27.63
CA TYR A 190 0.69 -59.04 -26.57
C TYR A 190 1.63 -60.04 -27.22
#